data_AF-A0A9X4DBD1-F1
#
_entry.id   AF-A0A9X4DBD1-F1
#
_cell.length_a   1.000
_cell.length_b   1.000
_cell.length_c   1.000
_cell.angle_alpha   90.00
_cell.angle_beta   90.00
_cell.angle_gamma   90.00
#
_symmetry.space_group_name_H-M   'P 1'
#
loop_
_entity.id
_entity.type
_entity.pdbx_description
1 polymer ?
#
loop_
_entity_poly.entity_id
_entity_poly.type
_entity_poly.pdbx_seq_one_letter_code
_entity_poly.pdbx_strand_id
1 'polypeptide(L)'
;MSLPSLNLGALQAASLRSTNRRLSRFLLGTLDSSIARFHTRPEDVPLLVANAGALVSNRGYTCGKEYSLLVLSHFLLGLGWWNDPASESVWSIHHVPGLTQDERLDMLTVRAVAHRIQWEGQLTLMHDVTRQILRLPDDDCDHDRQWRSLEQLMNLRGIPADAQQSCYCCYESDASRRYALPAINHKELNGNEILAYRYYGKRLPQPSDDLYKLPPLPRSQVLVHVLLAIAFGRHFYLNPLFTPWVKLLEATDSPRERCRVLADQLAAHQQALKEPSPHG
;
A
#
# COMPACT_ATOMS: atom_id res chain seq x y z
N MET A 1 -4.00 -56.36 5.42
CA MET A 1 -3.49 -55.24 4.58
C MET A 1 -3.85 -53.93 5.28
N SER A 2 -2.87 -53.09 5.60
CA SER A 2 -3.10 -51.76 6.16
C SER A 2 -3.44 -50.80 5.02
N LEU A 3 -4.59 -50.13 5.07
CA LEU A 3 -4.87 -49.00 4.18
C LEU A 3 -3.78 -47.93 4.39
N PRO A 4 -3.18 -47.37 3.34
CA PRO A 4 -2.23 -46.27 3.50
C PRO A 4 -2.95 -45.08 4.14
N SER A 5 -2.34 -44.46 5.16
CA SER A 5 -2.95 -43.33 5.85
C SER A 5 -3.13 -42.16 4.87
N LEU A 6 -4.37 -41.70 4.69
CA LEU A 6 -4.66 -40.50 3.93
C LEU A 6 -3.98 -39.29 4.59
N ASN A 7 -3.01 -38.69 3.89
CA ASN A 7 -2.38 -37.45 4.33
C ASN A 7 -3.32 -36.28 4.07
N LEU A 8 -4.16 -35.96 5.07
CA LEU A 8 -5.13 -34.87 5.01
C LEU A 8 -4.46 -33.51 4.77
N GLY A 9 -3.24 -33.30 5.28
CA GLY A 9 -2.48 -32.08 5.04
C GLY A 9 -2.07 -31.91 3.56
N ALA A 10 -1.63 -33.00 2.93
CA ALA A 10 -1.33 -33.00 1.50
C ALA A 10 -2.58 -32.76 0.64
N LEU A 11 -3.73 -33.31 1.05
CA LEU A 11 -5.01 -33.11 0.37
C LEU A 11 -5.49 -31.66 0.49
N GLN A 12 -5.39 -31.06 1.68
CA GLN A 12 -5.72 -29.65 1.90
C GLN A 12 -4.80 -28.73 1.08
N ALA A 13 -3.48 -28.99 1.07
CA ALA A 13 -2.53 -28.25 0.25
C ALA A 13 -2.80 -28.39 -1.26
N ALA A 14 -3.24 -29.56 -1.72
CA ALA A 14 -3.65 -29.76 -3.11
C ALA A 14 -4.93 -28.98 -3.46
N SER A 15 -5.92 -28.98 -2.57
CA SER A 15 -7.16 -28.21 -2.72
C SER A 15 -6.91 -26.70 -2.79
N LEU A 16 -6.05 -26.19 -1.90
CA LEU A 16 -5.66 -24.77 -1.89
C LEU A 16 -4.95 -24.37 -3.19
N ARG A 17 -3.99 -25.17 -3.66
CA ARG A 17 -3.30 -24.94 -4.93
C ARG A 17 -4.25 -24.94 -6.12
N SER A 18 -5.22 -25.87 -6.15
CA SER A 18 -6.24 -25.93 -7.19
C SER A 18 -7.12 -24.68 -7.17
N THR A 19 -7.54 -24.24 -5.98
CA THR A 19 -8.35 -23.03 -5.77
C THR A 19 -7.61 -21.78 -6.24
N ASN A 20 -6.35 -21.60 -5.83
CA ASN A 20 -5.51 -20.48 -6.27
C ASN A 20 -5.36 -20.46 -7.78
N ARG A 21 -5.10 -21.61 -8.40
CA ARG A 21 -4.99 -21.70 -9.86
C ARG A 21 -6.29 -21.28 -10.57
N ARG A 22 -7.46 -21.66 -10.03
CA ARG A 22 -8.76 -21.24 -10.57
C ARG A 22 -8.97 -19.73 -10.41
N LEU A 23 -8.67 -19.18 -9.24
CA LEU A 23 -8.76 -17.74 -8.97
C LEU A 23 -7.84 -16.93 -9.89
N SER A 24 -6.59 -17.36 -10.08
CA SER A 24 -5.67 -16.68 -11.00
C SER A 24 -6.20 -16.68 -12.43
N ARG A 25 -6.71 -17.81 -12.93
CA ARG A 25 -7.33 -17.86 -14.27
C ARG A 25 -8.56 -16.97 -14.37
N PHE A 26 -9.40 -16.95 -13.34
CA PHE A 26 -10.57 -16.08 -13.30
C PHE A 26 -10.17 -14.61 -13.36
N LEU A 27 -9.20 -14.19 -12.54
CA LEU A 27 -8.70 -12.81 -12.51
C LEU A 27 -8.09 -12.42 -13.86
N LEU A 28 -7.25 -13.28 -14.43
CA LEU A 28 -6.66 -13.04 -15.75
C LEU A 28 -7.72 -12.90 -16.84
N GLY A 29 -8.72 -13.78 -16.88
CA GLY A 29 -9.79 -13.70 -17.87
C GLY A 29 -10.73 -12.52 -17.68
N THR A 30 -10.97 -12.10 -16.42
CA THR A 30 -11.89 -10.99 -16.10
C THR A 30 -11.23 -9.63 -16.26
N LEU A 31 -9.93 -9.54 -15.99
CA LEU A 31 -9.17 -8.28 -15.95
C LEU A 31 -8.20 -8.14 -17.12
N ASP A 32 -8.25 -9.01 -18.14
CA ASP A 32 -7.26 -9.08 -19.22
C ASP A 32 -6.95 -7.69 -19.83
N SER A 33 -8.00 -6.92 -20.12
CA SER A 33 -7.89 -5.58 -20.69
C SER A 33 -7.46 -4.49 -19.70
N SER A 34 -7.54 -4.77 -18.40
CA SER A 34 -7.38 -3.80 -17.30
C SER A 34 -6.24 -4.15 -16.35
N ILE A 35 -5.50 -5.24 -16.59
CA ILE A 35 -4.50 -5.77 -15.67
C ILE A 35 -3.33 -4.82 -15.44
N ALA A 36 -2.97 -4.05 -16.48
CA ALA A 36 -1.95 -3.01 -16.40
C ALA A 36 -2.29 -1.94 -15.34
N ARG A 37 -3.59 -1.70 -15.07
CA ARG A 37 -4.05 -0.76 -14.03
C ARG A 37 -3.73 -1.24 -12.61
N PHE A 38 -3.52 -2.54 -12.43
CA PHE A 38 -3.10 -3.13 -11.15
C PHE A 38 -1.58 -3.05 -10.95
N HIS A 39 -0.86 -2.32 -11.80
CA HIS A 39 0.60 -2.41 -11.89
C HIS A 39 1.04 -3.87 -12.08
N THR A 40 0.16 -4.70 -12.65
CA THR A 40 0.28 -6.16 -12.66
C THR A 40 0.63 -6.65 -14.05
N ARG A 41 1.59 -7.58 -14.13
CA ARG A 41 1.81 -8.37 -15.33
C ARG A 41 1.03 -9.69 -15.21
N PRO A 42 0.45 -10.21 -16.29
CA PRO A 42 -0.27 -11.48 -16.27
C PRO A 42 0.48 -12.62 -15.58
N GLU A 43 1.80 -12.71 -15.79
CA GLU A 43 2.68 -13.72 -15.20
C GLU A 43 2.80 -13.64 -13.67
N ASP A 44 2.56 -12.47 -13.07
CA ASP A 44 2.71 -12.25 -11.63
C ASP A 44 1.41 -12.53 -10.85
N VAL A 45 0.25 -12.58 -11.52
CA VAL A 45 -1.06 -12.86 -10.89
C VAL A 45 -1.05 -14.16 -10.08
N PRO A 46 -0.53 -15.30 -10.59
CA PRO A 46 -0.50 -16.54 -9.80
C PRO A 46 0.30 -16.42 -8.51
N LEU A 47 1.42 -15.69 -8.54
CA LEU A 47 2.25 -15.48 -7.36
C LEU A 47 1.56 -14.56 -6.34
N LEU A 48 0.93 -13.48 -6.80
CA LEU A 48 0.16 -12.59 -5.94
C LEU A 48 -1.00 -13.32 -5.26
N VAL A 49 -1.76 -14.13 -6.02
CA VAL A 49 -2.86 -14.96 -5.49
C VAL A 49 -2.33 -15.97 -4.47
N ALA A 50 -1.17 -16.59 -4.72
CA ALA A 50 -0.56 -17.51 -3.77
C ALA A 50 -0.17 -16.81 -2.45
N ASN A 51 0.46 -15.62 -2.53
CA ASN A 51 0.84 -14.84 -1.37
C ASN A 51 -0.39 -14.37 -0.56
N ALA A 52 -1.42 -13.86 -1.23
CA ALA A 52 -2.69 -13.52 -0.61
C ALA A 52 -3.34 -14.75 0.05
N GLY A 53 -3.34 -15.89 -0.65
CA GLY A 53 -3.83 -17.15 -0.15
C GLY A 53 -3.15 -17.60 1.14
N ALA A 54 -1.83 -17.49 1.21
CA ALA A 54 -1.06 -17.79 2.42
C ALA A 54 -1.45 -16.88 3.59
N LEU A 55 -1.61 -15.57 3.37
CA LEU A 55 -2.06 -14.63 4.40
C LEU A 55 -3.46 -14.96 4.92
N VAL A 56 -4.37 -15.32 4.02
CA VAL A 56 -5.76 -15.68 4.35
C VAL A 56 -5.82 -17.03 5.08
N SER A 57 -5.02 -18.02 4.65
CA SER A 57 -4.90 -19.33 5.31
C SER A 57 -4.29 -19.23 6.71
N ASN A 58 -3.30 -18.36 6.92
CA ASN A 58 -2.74 -18.11 8.25
C ASN A 58 -3.77 -17.53 9.25
N ARG A 59 -4.90 -17.00 8.75
CA ARG A 59 -6.03 -16.54 9.56
C ARG A 59 -7.14 -17.58 9.72
N GLY A 60 -6.92 -18.81 9.26
CA GLY A 60 -7.86 -19.94 9.41
C GLY A 60 -8.80 -20.15 8.22
N TYR A 61 -8.80 -19.26 7.23
CA TYR A 61 -9.65 -19.41 6.03
C TYR A 61 -8.90 -20.22 4.97
N THR A 62 -9.37 -21.45 4.70
CA THR A 62 -8.61 -22.38 3.83
C THR A 62 -9.37 -22.89 2.61
N CYS A 63 -10.67 -22.58 2.47
CA CYS A 63 -11.46 -22.95 1.30
C CYS A 63 -12.75 -22.11 1.17
N GLY A 64 -13.49 -22.34 0.07
CA GLY A 64 -14.84 -21.81 -0.13
C GLY A 64 -14.92 -20.36 -0.61
N LYS A 65 -16.14 -19.80 -0.51
CA LYS A 65 -16.46 -18.42 -0.90
C LYS A 65 -15.60 -17.42 -0.12
N GLU A 66 -15.48 -17.60 1.19
CA GLU A 66 -14.78 -16.67 2.09
C GLU A 66 -13.30 -16.55 1.74
N TYR A 67 -12.62 -17.69 1.57
CA TYR A 67 -11.23 -17.72 1.13
C TYR A 67 -11.05 -16.94 -0.17
N SER A 68 -11.92 -17.20 -1.15
CA SER A 68 -11.86 -16.59 -2.48
C SER A 68 -12.07 -15.08 -2.43
N LEU A 69 -13.05 -14.60 -1.66
CA LEU A 69 -13.34 -13.17 -1.51
C LEU A 69 -12.26 -12.42 -0.72
N LEU A 70 -11.67 -13.06 0.30
CA LEU A 70 -10.56 -12.48 1.03
C LEU A 70 -9.31 -12.37 0.15
N VAL A 71 -9.00 -13.41 -0.64
CA VAL A 71 -7.91 -13.36 -1.64
C VAL A 71 -8.17 -12.28 -2.69
N LEU A 72 -9.40 -12.15 -3.18
CA LEU A 72 -9.78 -11.06 -4.08
C LEU A 72 -9.58 -9.69 -3.44
N SER A 73 -9.94 -9.53 -2.16
CA SER A 73 -9.74 -8.26 -1.43
C SER A 73 -8.25 -7.88 -1.36
N HIS A 74 -7.35 -8.86 -1.19
CA HIS A 74 -5.90 -8.64 -1.25
C HIS A 74 -5.41 -8.24 -2.63
N PHE A 75 -6.00 -8.84 -3.66
CA PHE A 75 -5.68 -8.48 -5.03
C PHE A 75 -6.08 -7.03 -5.33
N LEU A 76 -7.27 -6.60 -4.87
CA LEU A 76 -7.79 -5.26 -5.11
C LEU A 76 -7.09 -4.18 -4.27
N LEU A 77 -6.89 -4.43 -2.97
CA LEU A 77 -6.45 -3.42 -2.00
C LEU A 77 -4.95 -3.47 -1.68
N GLY A 78 -4.26 -4.52 -2.15
CA GLY A 78 -2.88 -4.81 -1.78
C GLY A 78 -2.77 -5.84 -0.65
N LEU A 79 -1.60 -6.46 -0.55
CA LEU A 79 -1.36 -7.48 0.46
C LEU A 79 -1.41 -6.87 1.87
N GLY A 80 -2.11 -7.52 2.80
CA GLY A 80 -2.17 -7.08 4.19
C GLY A 80 -2.95 -5.77 4.41
N TRP A 81 -3.85 -5.41 3.49
CA TRP A 81 -4.67 -4.18 3.53
C TRP A 81 -5.45 -4.00 4.83
N TRP A 82 -5.87 -5.08 5.51
CA TRP A 82 -6.59 -5.02 6.78
C TRP A 82 -5.78 -4.36 7.92
N ASN A 83 -4.46 -4.23 7.74
CA ASN A 83 -3.54 -3.58 8.68
C ASN A 83 -3.11 -2.19 8.16
N ASP A 84 -3.63 -1.77 7.00
CA ASP A 84 -3.36 -0.46 6.42
C ASP A 84 -4.36 0.55 6.99
N PRO A 85 -3.90 1.60 7.71
CA PRO A 85 -4.77 2.67 8.18
C PRO A 85 -5.64 3.29 7.07
N ALA A 86 -5.13 3.37 5.84
CA ALA A 86 -5.89 3.88 4.70
C ALA A 86 -7.11 3.00 4.33
N SER A 87 -7.13 1.74 4.76
CA SER A 87 -8.22 0.79 4.47
C SER A 87 -9.14 0.54 5.67
N GLU A 88 -9.06 1.34 6.74
CA GLU A 88 -9.88 1.18 7.94
C GLU A 88 -11.38 1.24 7.63
N SER A 89 -11.79 2.11 6.71
CA SER A 89 -13.19 2.22 6.26
C SER A 89 -13.71 0.94 5.59
N VAL A 90 -12.82 0.12 5.02
CA VAL A 90 -13.14 -1.19 4.46
C VAL A 90 -13.16 -2.25 5.55
N TRP A 91 -12.17 -2.24 6.46
CA TRP A 91 -12.06 -3.23 7.53
C TRP A 91 -13.15 -3.11 8.60
N SER A 92 -13.61 -1.89 8.89
CA SER A 92 -14.64 -1.60 9.90
C SER A 92 -15.96 -2.36 9.69
N ILE A 93 -16.23 -2.85 8.47
CA ILE A 93 -17.39 -3.71 8.14
C ILE A 93 -17.50 -4.93 9.07
N HIS A 94 -16.37 -5.51 9.46
CA HIS A 94 -16.37 -6.69 10.33
C HIS A 94 -16.98 -6.42 11.71
N HIS A 95 -17.06 -5.15 12.12
CA HIS A 95 -17.61 -4.73 13.41
C HIS A 95 -19.05 -4.23 13.32
N VAL A 96 -19.68 -4.26 12.14
CA VAL A 96 -21.08 -3.84 11.99
C VAL A 96 -21.99 -4.88 12.67
N PRO A 97 -22.78 -4.46 13.67
CA PRO A 97 -23.68 -5.36 14.38
C PRO A 97 -24.84 -5.79 13.49
N GLY A 98 -25.35 -7.00 13.71
CA GLY A 98 -26.54 -7.52 13.01
C GLY A 98 -26.31 -8.13 11.63
N LEU A 99 -25.09 -8.07 11.07
CA LEU A 99 -24.77 -8.73 9.81
C LEU A 99 -24.31 -10.18 10.00
N THR A 100 -24.81 -11.04 9.14
CA THR A 100 -24.30 -12.40 8.95
C THR A 100 -22.89 -12.39 8.34
N GLN A 101 -22.20 -13.53 8.39
CA GLN A 101 -20.86 -13.66 7.81
C GLN A 101 -20.86 -13.45 6.29
N ASP A 102 -21.85 -13.99 5.59
CA ASP A 102 -21.98 -13.82 4.14
C ASP A 102 -22.24 -12.35 3.75
N GLU A 103 -23.14 -11.66 4.46
CA GLU A 103 -23.40 -10.23 4.22
C GLU A 103 -22.16 -9.37 4.46
N ARG A 104 -21.36 -9.70 5.49
CA ARG A 104 -20.09 -9.01 5.75
C ARG A 104 -19.10 -9.21 4.60
N LEU A 105 -19.00 -10.43 4.07
CA LEU A 105 -18.10 -10.75 2.95
C LEU A 105 -18.54 -10.08 1.63
N ASP A 106 -19.84 -10.05 1.38
CA ASP A 106 -20.40 -9.37 0.20
C ASP A 106 -20.18 -7.85 0.31
N MET A 107 -20.46 -7.25 1.48
CA MET A 107 -20.21 -5.83 1.72
C MET A 107 -18.71 -5.49 1.67
N LEU A 108 -17.84 -6.36 2.18
CA LEU A 108 -16.39 -6.23 2.05
C LEU A 108 -15.96 -6.15 0.59
N THR A 109 -16.47 -7.06 -0.23
CA THR A 109 -16.13 -7.11 -1.66
C THR A 109 -16.58 -5.85 -2.37
N VAL A 110 -17.82 -5.39 -2.10
CA VAL A 110 -18.35 -4.14 -2.67
C VAL A 110 -17.49 -2.94 -2.27
N ARG A 111 -17.12 -2.81 -0.99
CA ARG A 111 -16.25 -1.70 -0.54
C ARG A 111 -14.84 -1.81 -1.09
N ALA A 112 -14.27 -3.00 -1.21
CA ALA A 112 -12.95 -3.20 -1.80
C ALA A 112 -12.93 -2.75 -3.27
N VAL A 113 -13.97 -3.09 -4.04
CA VAL A 113 -14.14 -2.62 -5.42
C VAL A 113 -14.32 -1.11 -5.49
N ALA A 114 -15.20 -0.53 -4.67
CA ALA A 114 -15.43 0.91 -4.65
C ALA A 114 -14.14 1.69 -4.30
N HIS A 115 -13.42 1.24 -3.28
CA HIS A 115 -12.15 1.82 -2.86
C HIS A 115 -11.09 1.71 -3.96
N ARG A 116 -11.04 0.56 -4.65
CA ARG A 116 -10.16 0.36 -5.80
C ARG A 116 -10.46 1.32 -6.94
N ILE A 117 -11.73 1.47 -7.32
CA ILE A 117 -12.16 2.38 -8.40
C ILE A 117 -11.80 3.83 -8.05
N GLN A 118 -12.09 4.25 -6.80
CA GLN A 118 -11.73 5.59 -6.32
C GLN A 118 -10.22 5.82 -6.42
N TRP A 119 -9.42 4.88 -5.93
CA TRP A 119 -7.97 4.97 -5.97
C TRP A 119 -7.42 5.04 -7.41
N GLU A 120 -7.90 4.17 -8.31
CA GLU A 120 -7.51 4.20 -9.73
C GLU A 120 -7.81 5.56 -10.37
N GLY A 121 -8.98 6.14 -10.06
CA GLY A 121 -9.37 7.46 -10.57
C GLY A 121 -8.44 8.59 -10.15
N GLN A 122 -7.72 8.45 -9.02
CA GLN A 122 -6.78 9.46 -8.51
C GLN A 122 -5.30 9.13 -8.81
N LEU A 123 -5.00 7.91 -9.26
CA LEU A 123 -3.63 7.39 -9.35
C LEU A 123 -2.69 8.27 -10.20
N THR A 124 -3.18 8.82 -11.30
CA THR A 124 -2.41 9.74 -12.16
C THR A 124 -2.02 11.01 -11.39
N LEU A 125 -2.95 11.63 -10.67
CA LEU A 125 -2.70 12.82 -9.85
C LEU A 125 -1.77 12.50 -8.68
N MET A 126 -1.93 11.33 -8.07
CA MET A 126 -1.04 10.85 -7.01
C MET A 126 0.40 10.71 -7.50
N HIS A 127 0.62 10.16 -8.71
CA HIS A 127 1.94 10.11 -9.31
C HIS A 127 2.51 11.52 -9.56
N ASP A 128 1.70 12.46 -10.05
CA ASP A 128 2.14 13.84 -10.29
C ASP A 128 2.58 14.52 -8.99
N VAL A 129 1.78 14.42 -7.91
CA VAL A 129 2.13 14.94 -6.58
C VAL A 129 3.39 14.26 -6.03
N THR A 130 3.48 12.93 -6.13
CA THR A 130 4.66 12.17 -5.69
C THR A 130 5.92 12.64 -6.41
N ARG A 131 5.85 12.83 -7.73
CA ARG A 131 6.98 13.33 -8.53
C ARG A 131 7.34 14.78 -8.19
N GLN A 132 6.38 15.61 -7.79
CA GLN A 132 6.66 16.96 -7.28
C GLN A 132 7.43 16.90 -5.96
N ILE A 133 7.02 16.04 -5.02
CA ILE A 133 7.71 15.85 -3.74
C ILE A 133 9.16 15.39 -3.96
N LEU A 134 9.38 14.43 -4.86
CA LEU A 134 10.72 13.91 -5.19
C LEU A 134 11.67 14.93 -5.83
N ARG A 135 11.14 16.07 -6.29
CA ARG A 135 11.91 17.17 -6.91
C ARG A 135 12.16 18.34 -5.96
N LEU A 136 11.58 18.32 -4.75
CA LEU A 136 11.82 19.37 -3.77
C LEU A 136 13.31 19.37 -3.37
N PRO A 137 13.94 20.55 -3.23
CA PRO A 137 15.28 20.65 -2.68
C PRO A 137 15.28 20.24 -1.20
N ASP A 138 16.44 19.82 -0.70
CA ASP A 138 16.65 19.37 0.69
C ASP A 138 16.77 20.55 1.70
N ASP A 139 16.29 21.75 1.32
CA ASP A 139 16.50 22.98 2.08
C ASP A 139 15.35 23.25 3.08
N ASP A 140 15.67 23.80 4.26
CA ASP A 140 14.76 23.95 5.41
C ASP A 140 13.45 24.71 5.10
N CYS A 141 13.46 25.61 4.11
CA CYS A 141 12.29 26.41 3.73
C CYS A 141 11.16 25.59 3.07
N ASP A 142 11.44 24.37 2.60
CA ASP A 142 10.47 23.55 1.87
C ASP A 142 9.79 22.47 2.74
N HIS A 143 10.10 22.36 4.04
CA HIS A 143 9.51 21.33 4.92
C HIS A 143 7.98 21.46 5.05
N ASP A 144 7.45 22.69 5.18
CA ASP A 144 6.00 22.92 5.19
C ASP A 144 5.35 22.60 3.85
N ARG A 145 6.08 22.78 2.76
CA ARG A 145 5.59 22.45 1.43
C ARG A 145 5.55 20.94 1.26
N GLN A 146 6.57 20.23 1.72
CA GLN A 146 6.63 18.78 1.69
C GLN A 146 5.48 18.17 2.50
N TRP A 147 5.24 18.63 3.72
CA TRP A 147 4.13 18.14 4.54
C TRP A 147 2.78 18.38 3.84
N ARG A 148 2.52 19.59 3.34
CA ARG A 148 1.30 19.89 2.57
C ARG A 148 1.13 19.01 1.34
N SER A 149 2.21 18.69 0.64
CA SER A 149 2.17 17.76 -0.49
C SER A 149 1.91 16.31 -0.06
N LEU A 150 2.41 15.89 1.11
CA LEU A 150 2.06 14.59 1.71
C LEU A 150 0.58 14.54 2.12
N GLU A 151 0.06 15.60 2.76
CA GLU A 151 -1.37 15.73 3.07
C GLU A 151 -2.21 15.66 1.79
N GLN A 152 -1.81 16.36 0.73
CA GLN A 152 -2.46 16.27 -0.57
C GLN A 152 -2.46 14.83 -1.12
N LEU A 153 -1.33 14.13 -1.04
CA LEU A 153 -1.23 12.74 -1.50
C LEU A 153 -2.13 11.80 -0.68
N MET A 154 -2.16 11.96 0.64
CA MET A 154 -3.02 11.20 1.54
C MET A 154 -4.52 11.50 1.32
N ASN A 155 -4.87 12.75 1.06
CA ASN A 155 -6.22 13.15 0.67
C ASN A 155 -6.65 12.48 -0.65
N LEU A 156 -5.79 12.47 -1.66
CA LEU A 156 -6.05 11.77 -2.93
C LEU A 156 -6.23 10.26 -2.73
N ARG A 157 -5.49 9.67 -1.77
CA ARG A 157 -5.65 8.28 -1.36
C ARG A 157 -6.98 8.01 -0.64
N GLY A 158 -7.64 9.04 -0.11
CA GLY A 158 -8.88 8.92 0.67
C GLY A 158 -8.67 8.82 2.19
N ILE A 159 -7.48 9.18 2.69
CA ILE A 159 -7.17 9.19 4.12
C ILE A 159 -7.74 10.48 4.74
N PRO A 160 -8.61 10.39 5.76
CA PRO A 160 -9.23 11.56 6.37
C PRO A 160 -8.19 12.37 7.17
N ALA A 161 -8.39 13.69 7.26
CA ALA A 161 -7.41 14.63 7.80
C ALA A 161 -6.98 14.33 9.24
N ASP A 162 -7.91 13.87 10.07
CA ASP A 162 -7.68 13.47 11.45
C ASP A 162 -6.82 12.20 11.58
N ALA A 163 -6.79 11.34 10.55
CA ALA A 163 -5.96 10.14 10.51
C ALA A 163 -4.57 10.35 9.86
N GLN A 164 -4.37 11.41 9.08
CA GLN A 164 -3.17 11.62 8.24
C GLN A 164 -1.85 11.49 9.01
N GLN A 165 -1.74 12.12 10.17
CA GLN A 165 -0.54 12.03 11.00
C GLN A 165 -0.28 10.59 11.44
N SER A 166 -1.31 9.88 11.93
CA SER A 166 -1.17 8.49 12.37
C SER A 166 -0.78 7.55 11.21
N CYS A 167 -1.34 7.76 10.02
CA CYS A 167 -0.99 7.03 8.80
C CYS A 167 0.47 7.26 8.42
N TYR A 168 0.91 8.53 8.37
CA TYR A 168 2.29 8.88 8.08
C TYR A 168 3.27 8.21 9.05
N CYS A 169 3.04 8.34 10.37
CA CYS A 169 3.89 7.74 11.38
C CYS A 169 3.93 6.20 11.29
N CYS A 170 2.81 5.57 10.89
CA CYS A 170 2.75 4.14 10.66
C CYS A 170 3.67 3.72 9.51
N TYR A 171 3.58 4.39 8.36
CA TYR A 171 4.41 4.09 7.18
C TYR A 171 5.88 4.40 7.41
N GLU A 172 6.16 5.48 8.13
CA GLU A 172 7.51 5.83 8.55
C GLU A 172 8.12 4.76 9.47
N SER A 173 7.34 4.27 10.44
CA SER A 173 7.76 3.19 11.34
C SER A 173 7.96 1.85 10.61
N ASP A 174 7.20 1.58 9.55
CA ASP A 174 7.44 0.42 8.67
C ASP A 174 8.76 0.58 7.91
N ALA A 175 9.05 1.78 7.38
CA ALA A 175 10.30 2.09 6.71
C ALA A 175 11.50 1.92 7.64
N SER A 176 11.44 2.49 8.85
CA SER A 176 12.53 2.37 9.82
C SER A 176 12.82 0.92 10.18
N ARG A 177 11.78 0.09 10.38
CA ARG A 177 11.96 -1.34 10.61
C ARG A 177 12.57 -2.05 9.40
N ARG A 178 12.10 -1.75 8.19
CA ARG A 178 12.61 -2.37 6.95
C ARG A 178 14.10 -2.08 6.74
N TYR A 179 14.53 -0.85 6.97
CA TYR A 179 15.89 -0.40 6.73
C TYR A 179 16.79 -0.48 7.98
N ALA A 180 16.32 -1.12 9.06
CA ALA A 180 17.04 -1.24 10.33
C ALA A 180 17.52 0.12 10.89
N LEU A 181 16.68 1.14 10.75
CA LEU A 181 16.93 2.50 11.25
C LEU A 181 16.37 2.66 12.67
N PRO A 182 16.91 3.59 13.47
CA PRO A 182 16.33 3.93 14.77
C PRO A 182 14.89 4.46 14.59
N ALA A 183 14.08 4.29 15.63
CA ALA A 183 12.75 4.87 15.67
C ALA A 183 12.83 6.40 15.57
N ILE A 184 12.01 6.98 14.69
CA ILE A 184 11.88 8.43 14.53
C ILE A 184 10.84 8.87 15.57
N ASN A 185 11.28 9.63 16.55
CA ASN A 185 10.43 10.06 17.66
C ASN A 185 9.90 11.46 17.39
N HIS A 186 8.60 11.53 17.12
CA HIS A 186 7.88 12.78 16.91
C HIS A 186 7.65 13.51 18.24
N LYS A 187 7.88 14.83 18.25
CA LYS A 187 7.53 15.63 19.43
C LYS A 187 6.02 15.83 19.47
N GLU A 188 5.34 15.20 20.42
CA GLU A 188 3.95 15.52 20.74
C GLU A 188 3.89 16.88 21.45
N LEU A 189 3.20 17.83 20.82
CA LEU A 189 2.95 19.13 21.42
C LEU A 189 1.63 19.14 22.16
N ASN A 190 1.64 19.61 23.40
CA ASN A 190 0.40 19.88 24.12
C ASN A 190 -0.24 21.22 23.69
N GLY A 191 -1.49 21.46 24.09
CA GLY A 191 -2.24 22.66 23.70
C GLY A 191 -1.56 23.98 24.08
N ASN A 192 -0.87 24.03 25.24
CA ASN A 192 -0.15 25.22 25.69
C ASN A 192 1.09 25.48 24.83
N GLU A 193 1.81 24.42 24.43
CA GLU A 193 2.94 24.54 23.51
C GLU A 193 2.47 25.05 22.15
N ILE A 194 1.38 24.51 21.59
CA ILE A 194 0.83 24.97 20.31
C ILE A 194 0.48 26.47 20.37
N LEU A 195 -0.15 26.92 21.47
CA LEU A 195 -0.47 28.33 21.69
C LEU A 195 0.80 29.18 21.79
N ALA A 196 1.84 28.70 22.46
CA ALA A 196 3.12 29.40 22.56
C ALA A 196 3.79 29.57 21.19
N TYR A 197 3.83 28.51 20.37
CA TYR A 197 4.35 28.58 19.00
C TYR A 197 3.62 29.66 18.19
N ARG A 198 2.29 29.68 18.24
CA ARG A 198 1.46 30.69 17.56
C ARG A 198 1.73 32.10 18.08
N TYR A 199 1.82 32.27 19.40
CA TYR A 199 2.07 33.57 20.05
C TYR A 199 3.42 34.15 19.64
N TYR A 200 4.47 33.33 19.57
CA TYR A 200 5.81 33.75 19.15
C TYR A 200 5.99 33.80 17.63
N GLY A 201 4.94 33.55 16.83
CA GLY A 201 5.03 33.49 15.37
C GLY A 201 5.97 32.38 14.87
N LYS A 202 6.20 31.33 15.67
CA LYS A 202 7.05 30.19 15.31
C LYS A 202 6.25 29.16 14.53
N ARG A 203 6.90 28.57 13.51
CA ARG A 203 6.37 27.44 12.75
C ARG A 203 6.10 26.25 13.67
N LEU A 204 4.92 25.65 13.57
CA LEU A 204 4.61 24.39 14.25
C LEU A 204 5.40 23.25 13.61
N PRO A 205 6.08 22.40 14.39
CA PRO A 205 6.77 21.23 13.86
C PRO A 205 5.77 20.30 13.19
N GLN A 206 6.10 19.84 11.99
CA GLN A 206 5.33 18.85 11.24
C GLN A 206 5.93 17.45 11.44
N PRO A 207 5.15 16.37 11.32
CA PRO A 207 5.67 15.01 11.45
C PRO A 207 6.84 14.70 10.51
N SER A 208 6.84 15.26 9.30
CA SER A 208 7.95 15.07 8.35
C SER A 208 9.24 15.78 8.74
N ASP A 209 9.24 16.69 9.71
CA ASP A 209 10.45 17.44 10.10
C ASP A 209 11.52 16.53 10.70
N ASP A 210 11.10 15.52 11.47
CA ASP A 210 12.02 14.62 12.16
C ASP A 210 12.76 13.68 11.20
N LEU A 211 12.23 13.52 9.98
CA LEU A 211 12.90 12.84 8.87
C LEU A 211 14.24 13.51 8.52
N TYR A 212 14.34 14.83 8.67
CA TYR A 212 15.55 15.60 8.33
C TYR A 212 16.67 15.44 9.35
N LYS A 213 16.38 14.87 10.53
CA LYS A 213 17.41 14.47 11.49
C LYS A 213 18.24 13.27 11.00
N LEU A 214 17.73 12.53 10.02
CA LEU A 214 18.43 11.40 9.44
C LEU A 214 19.50 11.84 8.42
N PRO A 215 20.58 11.04 8.24
CA PRO A 215 21.51 11.23 7.14
C PRO A 215 20.79 11.13 5.77
N PRO A 216 21.33 11.75 4.71
CA PRO A 216 20.64 11.87 3.42
C PRO A 216 20.14 10.54 2.82
N LEU A 217 20.92 9.47 2.98
CA LEU A 217 20.56 8.15 2.45
C LEU A 217 19.35 7.53 3.19
N PRO A 218 19.40 7.28 4.50
CA PRO A 218 18.24 6.88 5.30
C PRO A 218 17.01 7.77 5.10
N ARG A 219 17.20 9.09 5.05
CA ARG A 219 16.13 10.06 4.78
C ARG A 219 15.41 9.73 3.47
N SER A 220 16.17 9.56 2.38
CA SER A 220 15.60 9.22 1.07
C SER A 220 14.93 7.85 1.04
N GLN A 221 15.45 6.86 1.79
CA GLN A 221 14.84 5.53 1.90
C GLN A 221 13.45 5.60 2.54
N VAL A 222 13.36 6.32 3.67
CA VAL A 222 12.12 6.50 4.40
C VAL A 222 11.12 7.33 3.59
N LEU A 223 11.55 8.44 2.97
CA LEU A 223 10.69 9.26 2.11
C LEU A 223 10.08 8.43 0.98
N VAL A 224 10.91 7.70 0.22
CA VAL A 224 10.46 6.86 -0.89
C VAL A 224 9.50 5.77 -0.41
N HIS A 225 9.80 5.14 0.74
CA HIS A 225 8.93 4.12 1.31
C HIS A 225 7.56 4.69 1.69
N VAL A 226 7.51 5.84 2.37
CA VAL A 226 6.26 6.51 2.76
C VAL A 226 5.44 6.87 1.52
N LEU A 227 6.07 7.45 0.50
CA LEU A 227 5.38 7.82 -0.75
C LEU A 227 4.77 6.58 -1.44
N LEU A 228 5.52 5.48 -1.52
CA LEU A 228 5.03 4.23 -2.09
C LEU A 228 3.95 3.58 -1.21
N ALA A 229 4.06 3.65 0.10
CA ALA A 229 3.06 3.12 1.02
C ALA A 229 1.73 3.88 0.92
N ILE A 230 1.75 5.22 0.84
CA ILE A 230 0.55 6.03 0.62
C ILE A 230 -0.06 5.69 -0.75
N ALA A 231 0.78 5.60 -1.79
CA ALA A 231 0.32 5.40 -3.15
C ALA A 231 -0.21 3.99 -3.42
N PHE A 232 0.45 2.94 -2.93
CA PHE A 232 0.21 1.55 -3.33
C PHE A 232 -0.18 0.63 -2.16
N GLY A 233 -0.28 1.19 -0.95
CA GLY A 233 -0.62 0.47 0.26
C GLY A 233 0.60 0.11 1.10
N ARG A 234 0.36 0.00 2.41
CA ARG A 234 1.37 -0.20 3.47
C ARG A 234 2.44 -1.25 3.15
N HIS A 235 2.05 -2.39 2.59
CA HIS A 235 2.94 -3.52 2.32
C HIS A 235 3.22 -3.71 0.83
N PHE A 236 3.31 -2.62 0.05
CA PHE A 236 3.61 -2.67 -1.39
C PHE A 236 4.82 -3.56 -1.72
N TYR A 237 5.84 -3.59 -0.86
CA TYR A 237 7.06 -4.37 -1.04
C TYR A 237 6.87 -5.90 -0.95
N LEU A 238 5.73 -6.38 -0.44
CA LEU A 238 5.37 -7.80 -0.46
C LEU A 238 4.69 -8.20 -1.78
N ASN A 239 4.16 -7.21 -2.50
CA ASN A 239 3.46 -7.45 -3.74
C ASN A 239 4.51 -7.71 -4.84
N PRO A 240 4.48 -8.90 -5.50
CA PRO A 240 5.49 -9.29 -6.48
C PRO A 240 5.76 -8.24 -7.57
N LEU A 241 4.76 -7.43 -7.87
CA LEU A 241 4.77 -6.36 -8.85
C LEU A 241 5.77 -5.26 -8.58
N PHE A 242 5.94 -4.92 -7.30
CA PHE A 242 6.91 -3.90 -6.90
C PHE A 242 8.30 -4.50 -6.68
N THR A 243 8.50 -5.80 -6.83
CA THR A 243 9.82 -6.44 -6.63
C THR A 243 10.91 -5.80 -7.49
N PRO A 244 10.70 -5.55 -8.81
CA PRO A 244 11.70 -4.88 -9.63
C PRO A 244 11.97 -3.45 -9.14
N TRP A 245 10.92 -2.73 -8.75
CA TRP A 245 11.04 -1.36 -8.24
C TRP A 245 11.85 -1.30 -6.95
N VAL A 246 11.45 -2.12 -5.97
CA VAL A 246 12.09 -2.23 -4.66
C VAL A 246 13.57 -2.61 -4.82
N LYS A 247 13.88 -3.63 -5.63
CA LYS A 247 15.28 -4.03 -5.86
C LYS A 247 16.13 -2.91 -6.47
N LEU A 248 15.58 -2.19 -7.44
CA LEU A 248 16.31 -1.08 -8.08
C LEU A 248 16.56 0.07 -7.10
N LEU A 249 15.55 0.44 -6.30
CA LEU A 249 15.66 1.49 -5.28
C LEU A 249 16.63 1.10 -4.16
N GLU A 250 16.65 -0.17 -3.74
CA GLU A 250 17.57 -0.71 -2.75
C GLU A 250 19.01 -0.78 -3.26
N ALA A 251 19.23 -1.02 -4.55
CA ALA A 251 20.55 -1.01 -5.17
C ALA A 251 21.11 0.40 -5.44
N THR A 252 20.31 1.46 -5.28
CA THR A 252 20.70 2.83 -5.60
C THR A 252 21.19 3.58 -4.35
N ASP A 253 22.51 3.70 -4.16
CA ASP A 253 23.09 4.33 -2.96
C ASP A 253 23.15 5.86 -2.99
N SER A 254 22.77 6.49 -4.10
CA SER A 254 22.68 7.96 -4.19
C SER A 254 21.27 8.44 -3.85
N PRO A 255 21.08 9.31 -2.82
CA PRO A 255 19.76 9.82 -2.45
C PRO A 255 19.03 10.49 -3.62
N ARG A 256 19.74 11.34 -4.37
CA ARG A 256 19.19 12.05 -5.54
C ARG A 256 18.84 11.10 -6.67
N GLU A 257 19.69 10.11 -6.92
CA GLU A 257 19.43 9.12 -7.95
C GLU A 257 18.24 8.24 -7.59
N ARG A 258 18.09 7.87 -6.31
CA ARG A 258 16.93 7.10 -5.84
C ARG A 258 15.62 7.85 -6.08
N CYS A 259 15.57 9.15 -5.77
CA CYS A 259 14.41 9.99 -6.08
C CYS A 259 14.12 10.06 -7.59
N ARG A 260 15.17 10.19 -8.43
CA ARG A 260 15.05 10.16 -9.89
C ARG A 260 14.50 8.83 -10.40
N VAL A 261 15.07 7.71 -9.95
CA VAL A 261 14.65 6.34 -10.32
C VAL A 261 13.17 6.13 -10.02
N LEU A 262 12.70 6.51 -8.83
CA LEU A 262 11.28 6.42 -8.50
C LEU A 262 10.45 7.33 -9.41
N ALA A 263 10.88 8.56 -9.67
CA ALA A 263 10.15 9.48 -10.53
C ALA A 263 10.00 8.97 -11.97
N ASP A 264 11.01 8.27 -12.49
CA ASP A 264 11.01 7.65 -13.81
C ASP A 264 10.09 6.41 -13.84
N GLN A 265 10.11 5.58 -12.80
CA GLN A 265 9.20 4.44 -12.62
C GLN A 265 7.73 4.88 -12.60
N LEU A 266 7.42 5.94 -11.83
CA LEU A 266 6.08 6.51 -11.77
C LEU A 266 5.65 7.10 -13.13
N ALA A 267 6.57 7.73 -13.87
CA ALA A 267 6.29 8.24 -15.20
C ALA A 267 5.98 7.12 -16.20
N ALA A 268 6.76 6.04 -16.19
CA ALA A 268 6.51 4.86 -17.02
C ALA A 268 5.17 4.21 -16.68
N HIS A 269 4.84 4.08 -15.39
CA HIS A 269 3.54 3.57 -14.96
C HIS A 269 2.39 4.48 -15.43
N GLN A 270 2.54 5.80 -15.32
CA GLN A 270 1.55 6.77 -15.79
C GLN A 270 1.33 6.69 -17.31
N GLN A 271 2.36 6.37 -18.10
CA GLN A 271 2.21 6.11 -19.54
C GLN A 271 1.40 4.84 -19.80
N ALA A 272 1.71 3.74 -19.11
CA ALA A 272 0.97 2.49 -19.24
C ALA A 272 -0.53 2.63 -18.86
N LEU A 273 -0.85 3.52 -17.92
CA LEU A 273 -2.26 3.83 -17.56
C LEU A 273 -3.03 4.57 -18.67
N LYS A 274 -2.34 5.24 -19.60
CA LYS A 274 -2.94 6.03 -20.69
C LYS A 274 -3.07 5.24 -21.98
N GLU A 275 -2.33 4.15 -22.15
CA GLU A 275 -2.42 3.30 -23.33
C GLU A 275 -3.81 2.64 -23.37
N PRO A 276 -4.58 2.81 -24.47
CA PRO A 276 -5.84 2.12 -24.62
C PRO A 276 -5.58 0.62 -24.64
N SER A 277 -6.41 -0.12 -23.92
CA SER A 277 -6.35 -1.58 -23.96
C SER A 277 -6.52 -2.04 -25.41
N PRO A 278 -5.71 -2.98 -25.93
CA PRO A 278 -5.82 -3.46 -27.31
C PRO A 278 -7.15 -4.17 -27.63
N HIS A 279 -8.07 -4.26 -26.67
CA HIS A 279 -9.40 -4.85 -26.78
C HIS A 279 -10.50 -3.85 -26.34
N GLY A 280 -10.45 -2.62 -26.86
CA GLY A 280 -11.56 -1.67 -26.84
C GLY A 280 -12.61 -1.97 -27.88
#